data_AF-A0A9W2ZX97-F1
#
_entry.id   AF-A0A9W2ZX97-F1
#
_cell.length_a   1.000
_cell.length_b   1.000
_cell.length_c   1.000
_cell.angle_alpha   90.00
_cell.angle_beta   90.00
_cell.angle_gamma   90.00
#
_symmetry.space_group_name_H-M   'P 1'
#
loop_
_entity.id
_entity.type
_entity.pdbx_description
1 polymer ?
#
loop_
_entity_poly.entity_id
_entity_poly.type
_entity_poly.pdbx_seq_one_letter_code
_entity_poly.pdbx_strand_id
1 'polypeptide(L)'
;MKFPYMSTLTFSYALFYEGKRNDLRFLFKMLEFIGLACTSLCPVCIGIIIVTSLIVILADANLMLIVKSKCGKKIECLSGKVVWITGASSGIGEHIAYQLASVGCKLVLSARRKEELERVKQTCLKLGRSHLQDEDVLVLPMDVLDFDYHKKAVQSVLDHFKKIDILVNNAGKSQRAVWSEVQLDVDREIFEINVLGPVSLTQAVLPHMMERKQGHLVVMSSLAGILGVPGSRSYCGSKHAVHGYFDSLRTELGNNIDITLICPGPVFSNLFQHAATGKQGELVGRNMENSEKRMSTERCAYLSCVAIANRMYEVWVSQNPILFMTYITIFLPDVGKWLASKIGAKQFLKMREGK
;
A
#
# COMPACT_ATOMS: atom_id res chain seq x y z
N MET A 1 42.76 -7.10 -43.01
CA MET A 1 41.44 -7.31 -42.38
C MET A 1 41.15 -6.13 -41.46
N LYS A 2 40.08 -5.37 -41.73
CA LYS A 2 39.65 -4.19 -40.95
C LYS A 2 38.69 -4.66 -39.84
N PHE A 3 38.93 -4.24 -38.59
CA PHE A 3 37.98 -4.36 -37.48
C PHE A 3 37.23 -3.03 -37.30
N PRO A 4 35.89 -2.98 -37.40
CA PRO A 4 35.13 -1.75 -37.25
C PRO A 4 34.26 -1.77 -35.97
N TYR A 5 34.85 -1.53 -34.79
CA TYR A 5 34.09 -1.27 -33.55
C TYR A 5 34.91 -0.39 -32.60
N MET A 6 35.21 0.84 -33.02
CA MET A 6 35.87 1.80 -32.11
C MET A 6 35.55 3.26 -32.42
N SER A 7 34.38 3.55 -33.01
CA SER A 7 33.95 4.92 -33.34
C SER A 7 32.69 5.40 -32.61
N THR A 8 32.01 4.55 -31.84
CA THR A 8 30.76 4.90 -31.14
C THR A 8 30.98 5.40 -29.70
N LEU A 9 32.05 5.01 -29.02
CA LEU A 9 32.31 5.45 -27.64
C LEU A 9 32.91 6.86 -27.54
N THR A 10 33.57 7.36 -28.59
CA THR A 10 34.20 8.68 -28.59
C THR A 10 33.19 9.82 -28.77
N PHE A 11 31.99 9.55 -29.29
CA PHE A 11 30.94 10.56 -29.46
C PHE A 11 30.14 10.81 -28.16
N SER A 12 30.02 9.80 -27.29
CA SER A 12 29.28 9.94 -26.02
C SER A 12 30.02 10.76 -24.97
N TYR A 13 31.35 10.82 -24.99
CA TYR A 13 32.12 11.62 -24.04
C TYR A 13 32.23 13.11 -24.43
N ALA A 14 32.15 13.44 -25.72
CA ALA A 14 32.25 14.83 -26.20
C ALA A 14 31.00 15.68 -25.93
N LEU A 15 29.82 15.06 -25.82
CA LEU A 15 28.55 15.77 -25.57
C LEU A 15 28.27 16.07 -24.10
N PHE A 16 29.05 15.51 -23.16
CA PHE A 16 28.83 15.71 -21.73
C PHE A 16 29.63 16.89 -21.15
N TYR A 17 30.57 17.46 -21.91
CA TYR A 17 31.51 18.49 -21.40
C TYR A 17 31.19 19.94 -21.78
N GLU A 18 30.29 20.18 -22.74
CA GLU A 18 29.84 21.55 -23.05
C GLU A 18 28.51 21.87 -22.38
N GLY A 19 28.61 22.50 -21.21
CA GLY A 19 27.47 22.95 -20.43
C GLY A 19 26.62 23.99 -21.17
N LYS A 20 25.49 23.56 -21.73
CA LYS A 20 24.33 24.42 -21.99
C LYS A 20 23.02 23.70 -21.62
N ARG A 21 22.63 23.85 -20.35
CA ARG A 21 21.26 23.61 -19.88
C ARG A 21 20.36 24.67 -20.54
N ASN A 22 19.45 24.26 -21.43
CA ASN A 22 18.33 25.03 -22.05
C ASN A 22 18.30 25.05 -23.60
N ASP A 23 18.97 24.15 -24.30
CA ASP A 23 18.77 24.06 -25.76
C ASP A 23 17.63 23.09 -26.12
N LEU A 24 16.52 23.62 -26.62
CA LEU A 24 15.40 22.84 -27.19
C LEU A 24 15.89 21.87 -28.29
N ARG A 25 17.00 22.20 -28.97
CA ARG A 25 17.62 21.34 -29.99
C ARG A 25 18.24 20.08 -29.40
N PHE A 26 18.68 20.09 -28.13
CA PHE A 26 19.13 18.88 -27.44
C PHE A 26 17.96 17.95 -27.15
N LEU A 27 16.82 18.50 -26.72
CA LEU A 27 15.60 17.73 -26.50
C LEU A 27 15.07 17.13 -27.82
N PHE A 28 15.10 17.90 -28.91
CA PHE A 28 14.75 17.41 -30.25
C PHE A 28 15.71 16.33 -30.74
N LYS A 29 17.02 16.47 -30.53
CA LYS A 29 18.00 15.42 -30.85
C LYS A 29 17.81 14.17 -30.00
N MET A 30 17.42 14.31 -28.73
CA MET A 30 17.10 13.17 -27.86
C MET A 30 15.82 12.47 -28.33
N LEU A 31 14.79 13.23 -28.73
CA LEU A 31 13.54 12.70 -29.30
C LEU A 31 13.76 12.07 -30.68
N GLU A 32 14.63 12.62 -31.53
CA GLU A 32 15.07 12.00 -32.78
C GLU A 32 15.87 10.73 -32.51
N PHE A 33 16.74 10.71 -31.50
CA PHE A 33 17.49 9.51 -31.13
C PHE A 33 16.58 8.42 -30.57
N ILE A 34 15.56 8.77 -29.78
CA ILE A 34 14.49 7.86 -29.35
C ILE A 34 13.65 7.41 -30.56
N GLY A 35 13.35 8.29 -31.50
CA GLY A 35 12.66 7.99 -32.75
C GLY A 35 13.43 7.03 -33.66
N LEU A 36 14.74 7.25 -33.81
CA LEU A 36 15.69 6.40 -34.55
C LEU A 36 15.91 5.05 -33.85
N ALA A 37 15.95 5.05 -32.51
CA ALA A 37 15.93 3.81 -31.73
C ALA A 37 14.63 3.04 -32.00
N CYS A 38 13.47 3.72 -32.06
CA CYS A 38 12.19 3.11 -32.38
C CYS A 38 12.08 2.56 -33.82
N THR A 39 12.71 3.18 -34.82
CA THR A 39 12.74 2.64 -36.20
C THR A 39 13.69 1.46 -36.36
N SER A 40 14.53 1.19 -35.36
CA SER A 40 15.43 0.03 -35.28
C SER A 40 14.95 -1.08 -34.34
N LEU A 41 13.81 -0.89 -33.65
CA LEU A 41 13.20 -1.92 -32.82
C LEU A 41 12.59 -2.98 -33.73
N CYS A 42 13.10 -4.21 -33.63
CA CYS A 42 12.49 -5.37 -34.26
C CYS A 42 10.98 -5.41 -33.94
N PRO A 43 10.10 -5.84 -34.86
CA PRO A 43 8.65 -5.95 -34.62
C PRO A 43 8.28 -6.63 -33.30
N VAL A 44 9.12 -7.55 -32.82
CA VAL A 44 9.01 -8.20 -31.51
C VAL A 44 9.09 -7.19 -30.36
N CYS A 45 10.06 -6.26 -30.38
CA CYS A 45 10.22 -5.25 -29.34
C CYS A 45 9.06 -4.24 -29.35
N ILE A 46 8.57 -3.85 -30.52
CA ILE A 46 7.38 -2.99 -30.65
C ILE A 46 6.15 -3.71 -30.07
N GLY A 47 5.97 -4.99 -30.40
CA GLY A 47 4.92 -5.83 -29.84
C GLY A 47 4.98 -5.92 -28.31
N ILE A 48 6.17 -6.12 -27.74
CA ILE A 48 6.38 -6.16 -26.28
C ILE A 48 6.01 -4.83 -25.64
N ILE A 49 6.42 -3.70 -26.23
CA ILE A 49 6.08 -2.36 -25.73
C ILE A 49 4.57 -2.16 -25.74
N ILE A 50 3.89 -2.44 -26.86
CA ILE A 50 2.43 -2.28 -26.97
C ILE A 50 1.71 -3.14 -25.93
N VAL A 51 2.07 -4.41 -25.80
CA VAL A 51 1.45 -5.32 -24.82
C VAL A 51 1.70 -4.84 -23.40
N THR A 52 2.93 -4.43 -23.08
CA THR A 52 3.28 -3.92 -21.75
C THR A 52 2.53 -2.62 -21.44
N SER A 53 2.44 -1.69 -22.39
CA SER A 53 1.66 -0.46 -22.26
C SER A 53 0.17 -0.74 -22.06
N LEU A 54 -0.42 -1.67 -22.83
CA LEU A 54 -1.81 -2.09 -22.65
C LEU A 54 -2.05 -2.71 -21.26
N ILE A 55 -1.14 -3.56 -20.79
CA ILE A 55 -1.22 -4.13 -19.44
C ILE A 55 -1.20 -3.01 -18.39
N VAL A 56 -0.29 -2.03 -18.51
CA VAL A 56 -0.22 -0.91 -17.56
C VAL A 56 -1.49 -0.06 -17.59
N ILE A 57 -2.08 0.18 -18.76
CA ILE A 57 -3.32 0.96 -18.92
C ILE A 57 -4.52 0.26 -18.27
N LEU A 58 -4.59 -1.07 -18.39
CA LEU A 58 -5.70 -1.87 -17.85
C LEU A 58 -5.45 -2.35 -16.40
N ALA A 59 -4.24 -2.18 -15.88
CA ALA A 59 -3.89 -2.66 -14.55
C ALA A 59 -4.57 -1.86 -13.44
N ASP A 60 -4.99 -2.58 -12.41
CA ASP A 60 -5.51 -2.05 -11.15
C ASP A 60 -4.54 -2.26 -9.97
N ALA A 61 -3.31 -2.72 -10.28
CA ALA A 61 -2.23 -2.90 -9.33
C ALA A 61 -0.87 -2.83 -10.03
N ASN A 62 0.24 -2.75 -9.28
CA ASN A 62 1.56 -2.84 -9.90
C ASN A 62 1.75 -4.17 -10.64
N LEU A 63 2.55 -4.16 -11.70
CA LEU A 63 2.65 -5.25 -12.69
C LEU A 63 2.95 -6.59 -12.02
N MET A 64 3.87 -6.59 -11.05
CA MET A 64 4.25 -7.81 -10.35
C MET A 64 3.08 -8.40 -9.54
N LEU A 65 2.25 -7.55 -8.91
CA LEU A 65 1.07 -8.02 -8.18
C LEU A 65 0.02 -8.60 -9.14
N ILE A 66 -0.17 -8.00 -10.31
CA ILE A 66 -1.03 -8.57 -11.36
C ILE A 66 -0.52 -9.95 -11.79
N VAL A 67 0.79 -10.08 -12.06
CA VAL A 67 1.40 -11.36 -12.41
C VAL A 67 1.19 -12.40 -11.30
N LYS A 68 1.41 -12.02 -10.02
CA LYS A 68 1.19 -12.92 -8.88
C LYS A 68 -0.27 -13.28 -8.67
N SER A 69 -1.23 -12.40 -8.99
CA SER A 69 -2.66 -12.73 -8.91
C SER A 69 -3.05 -13.86 -9.88
N LYS A 70 -2.39 -13.90 -11.05
CA LYS A 70 -2.65 -14.90 -12.09
C LYS A 70 -1.84 -16.18 -11.86
N CYS A 71 -0.54 -16.04 -11.68
CA CYS A 71 0.44 -17.14 -11.74
C CYS A 71 1.17 -17.41 -10.41
N GLY A 72 0.92 -16.62 -9.36
CA GLY A 72 1.55 -16.79 -8.05
C GLY A 72 0.85 -17.83 -7.17
N LYS A 73 1.28 -17.89 -5.91
CA LYS A 73 0.59 -18.66 -4.86
C LYS A 73 -0.83 -18.10 -4.72
N LYS A 74 -1.80 -19.01 -4.69
CA LYS A 74 -3.20 -18.68 -4.43
C LYS A 74 -3.42 -18.43 -2.94
N ILE A 75 -4.45 -17.67 -2.59
CA ILE A 75 -4.71 -17.23 -1.20
C ILE A 75 -5.02 -18.41 -0.27
N GLU A 76 -5.46 -19.54 -0.80
CA GLU A 76 -5.70 -20.81 -0.11
C GLU A 76 -4.44 -21.37 0.55
N CYS A 77 -3.24 -20.98 0.11
CA CYS A 77 -2.01 -21.37 0.80
C CYS A 77 -1.88 -20.77 2.21
N LEU A 78 -2.75 -19.83 2.58
CA LEU A 78 -2.84 -19.23 3.92
C LEU A 78 -3.79 -20.00 4.85
N SER A 79 -4.48 -21.05 4.37
CA SER A 79 -5.40 -21.82 5.18
C SER A 79 -4.77 -22.33 6.49
N GLY A 80 -5.53 -22.24 7.59
CA GLY A 80 -5.07 -22.63 8.93
C GLY A 80 -4.05 -21.68 9.59
N LYS A 81 -3.65 -20.58 8.93
CA LYS A 81 -2.82 -19.54 9.56
C LYS A 81 -3.64 -18.70 10.53
N VAL A 82 -3.00 -18.26 11.61
CA VAL A 82 -3.59 -17.32 12.58
C VAL A 82 -3.21 -15.90 12.17
N VAL A 83 -4.20 -15.14 11.72
CA VAL A 83 -4.03 -13.78 11.19
C VAL A 83 -4.68 -12.76 12.12
N TRP A 84 -3.88 -11.86 12.68
CA TRP A 84 -4.37 -10.77 13.51
C TRP A 84 -4.50 -9.49 12.70
N ILE A 85 -5.71 -8.93 12.61
CA ILE A 85 -6.02 -7.75 11.80
C ILE A 85 -6.44 -6.60 12.71
N THR A 86 -5.71 -5.49 12.67
CA THR A 86 -6.12 -4.23 13.30
C THR A 86 -6.97 -3.39 12.36
N GLY A 87 -7.93 -2.62 12.91
CA GLY A 87 -8.88 -1.88 12.09
C GLY A 87 -9.85 -2.80 11.34
N ALA A 88 -10.18 -3.96 11.92
CA ALA A 88 -11.00 -4.99 11.28
C ALA A 88 -12.52 -4.68 11.27
N SER A 89 -12.96 -3.62 11.96
CA SER A 89 -14.40 -3.30 12.09
C SER A 89 -15.05 -2.64 10.86
N SER A 90 -14.26 -2.24 9.86
CA SER A 90 -14.76 -1.59 8.64
C SER A 90 -13.71 -1.57 7.52
N GLY A 91 -14.15 -1.25 6.30
CA GLY A 91 -13.26 -0.92 5.18
C GLY A 91 -12.33 -2.07 4.77
N ILE A 92 -11.08 -1.75 4.46
CA ILE A 92 -10.12 -2.72 3.91
C ILE A 92 -9.86 -3.86 4.91
N GLY A 93 -9.72 -3.56 6.21
CA GLY A 93 -9.49 -4.57 7.24
C GLY A 93 -10.63 -5.59 7.37
N GLU A 94 -11.87 -5.12 7.32
CA GLU A 94 -13.08 -5.97 7.29
C GLU A 94 -13.06 -6.91 6.06
N HIS A 95 -12.80 -6.36 4.86
CA HIS A 95 -12.79 -7.18 3.65
C HIS A 95 -11.58 -8.12 3.57
N ILE A 96 -10.42 -7.76 4.16
CA ILE A 96 -9.29 -8.69 4.31
C ILE A 96 -9.70 -9.86 5.20
N ALA A 97 -10.39 -9.60 6.32
CA ALA A 97 -10.93 -10.65 7.19
C ALA A 97 -11.86 -11.60 6.42
N TYR A 98 -12.76 -11.06 5.58
CA TYR A 98 -13.66 -11.85 4.74
C TYR A 98 -12.93 -12.75 3.74
N GLN A 99 -11.94 -12.20 3.02
CA GLN A 99 -11.17 -12.97 2.04
C GLN A 99 -10.37 -14.10 2.74
N LEU A 100 -9.73 -13.81 3.87
CA LEU A 100 -8.97 -14.80 4.63
C LEU A 100 -9.86 -15.85 5.31
N ALA A 101 -11.04 -15.45 5.79
CA ALA A 101 -12.02 -16.37 6.36
C ALA A 101 -12.52 -17.38 5.32
N SER A 102 -12.77 -16.91 4.09
CA SER A 102 -13.28 -17.75 2.98
C SER A 102 -12.31 -18.88 2.58
N VAL A 103 -11.03 -18.76 2.95
CA VAL A 103 -9.99 -19.77 2.71
C VAL A 103 -9.55 -20.51 3.98
N GLY A 104 -10.27 -20.34 5.09
CA GLY A 104 -10.05 -21.09 6.33
C GLY A 104 -8.88 -20.56 7.18
N CYS A 105 -8.54 -19.27 7.11
CA CYS A 105 -7.64 -18.67 8.09
C CYS A 105 -8.36 -18.46 9.43
N LYS A 106 -7.67 -18.71 10.54
CA LYS A 106 -8.12 -18.32 11.88
C LYS A 106 -7.83 -16.83 12.07
N LEU A 107 -8.75 -16.09 12.69
CA LEU A 107 -8.70 -14.63 12.71
C LEU A 107 -8.71 -14.08 14.14
N VAL A 108 -7.89 -13.06 14.38
CA VAL A 108 -8.06 -12.15 15.50
C VAL A 108 -8.50 -10.81 14.93
N LEU A 109 -9.68 -10.35 15.34
CA LEU A 109 -10.28 -9.10 14.86
C LEU A 109 -10.14 -8.03 15.94
N SER A 110 -9.38 -6.98 15.66
CA SER A 110 -9.17 -5.87 16.59
C SER A 110 -9.57 -4.52 16.02
N ALA A 111 -10.34 -3.79 16.82
CA ALA A 111 -10.73 -2.40 16.67
C ALA A 111 -11.36 -1.92 17.98
N ARG A 112 -11.75 -0.65 18.04
CA ARG A 112 -12.39 -0.07 19.24
C ARG A 112 -13.84 -0.50 19.45
N ARG A 113 -14.58 -0.74 18.36
CA ARG A 113 -16.04 -1.01 18.40
C ARG A 113 -16.31 -2.52 18.44
N LYS A 114 -16.64 -3.06 19.61
CA LYS A 114 -16.83 -4.50 19.81
C LYS A 114 -18.01 -5.06 18.98
N GLU A 115 -19.11 -4.33 18.92
CA GLU A 115 -20.34 -4.75 18.23
C GLU A 115 -20.09 -4.95 16.73
N GLU A 116 -19.27 -4.08 16.14
CA GLU A 116 -18.89 -4.17 14.73
C GLU A 116 -17.90 -5.30 14.48
N LEU A 117 -16.99 -5.56 15.41
CA LEU A 117 -16.12 -6.74 15.32
C LEU A 117 -16.94 -8.03 15.38
N GLU A 118 -17.97 -8.07 16.21
CA GLU A 118 -18.87 -9.21 16.29
C GLU A 118 -19.67 -9.38 14.99
N ARG A 119 -20.18 -8.28 14.40
CA ARG A 119 -20.80 -8.31 13.06
C ARG A 119 -19.85 -8.88 12.00
N VAL A 120 -18.60 -8.44 12.00
CA VAL A 120 -17.57 -8.94 11.07
C VAL A 120 -17.27 -10.41 11.33
N LYS A 121 -17.16 -10.85 12.59
CA LYS A 121 -17.00 -12.25 12.98
C LYS A 121 -18.13 -13.11 12.40
N GLN A 122 -19.38 -12.71 12.58
CA GLN A 122 -20.53 -13.47 12.06
C GLN A 122 -20.48 -13.63 10.53
N THR A 123 -20.06 -12.60 9.80
CA THR A 123 -19.86 -12.71 8.35
C THR A 123 -18.67 -13.60 8.00
N CYS A 124 -17.55 -13.52 8.73
CA CYS A 124 -16.39 -14.40 8.55
C CYS A 124 -16.77 -15.87 8.73
N LEU A 125 -17.53 -16.21 9.77
CA LEU A 125 -18.00 -17.59 10.02
C LEU A 125 -18.89 -18.09 8.87
N LYS A 126 -19.81 -17.25 8.36
CA LYS A 126 -20.64 -17.59 7.20
C LYS A 126 -19.82 -17.85 5.93
N LEU A 127 -18.80 -17.04 5.68
CA LEU A 127 -17.93 -17.17 4.51
C LEU A 127 -16.96 -18.36 4.63
N GLY A 128 -16.47 -18.64 5.84
CA GLY A 128 -15.62 -19.79 6.14
C GLY A 128 -16.35 -21.13 6.08
N ARG A 129 -17.69 -21.13 6.15
CA ARG A 129 -18.54 -22.33 6.06
C ARG A 129 -18.07 -23.40 7.05
N SER A 130 -17.80 -24.63 6.58
CA SER A 130 -17.33 -25.73 7.42
C SER A 130 -15.86 -25.62 7.83
N HIS A 131 -15.11 -24.64 7.31
CA HIS A 131 -13.67 -24.49 7.60
C HIS A 131 -13.38 -23.69 8.88
N LEU A 132 -14.37 -22.95 9.41
CA LEU A 132 -14.19 -22.13 10.61
C LEU A 132 -15.30 -22.42 11.63
N GLN A 133 -14.88 -22.58 12.89
CA GLN A 133 -15.75 -22.61 14.05
C GLN A 133 -15.72 -21.26 14.77
N ASP A 134 -16.64 -21.05 15.72
CA ASP A 134 -16.72 -19.80 16.49
C ASP A 134 -15.39 -19.44 17.18
N GLU A 135 -14.67 -20.46 17.69
CA GLU A 135 -13.36 -20.32 18.32
C GLU A 135 -12.22 -19.97 17.34
N ASP A 136 -12.41 -20.16 16.03
CA ASP A 136 -11.42 -19.78 15.03
C ASP A 136 -11.43 -18.28 14.71
N VAL A 137 -12.40 -17.54 15.25
CA VAL A 137 -12.48 -16.08 15.12
C VAL A 137 -12.57 -15.43 16.51
N LEU A 138 -11.44 -14.90 16.96
CA LEU A 138 -11.32 -14.18 18.22
C LEU A 138 -11.63 -12.69 18.01
N VAL A 139 -12.65 -12.18 18.69
CA VAL A 139 -12.91 -10.74 18.80
C VAL A 139 -12.10 -10.17 19.95
N LEU A 140 -11.14 -9.28 19.65
CA LEU A 140 -10.26 -8.66 20.63
C LEU A 140 -10.35 -7.13 20.51
N PRO A 141 -11.29 -6.49 21.22
CA PRO A 141 -11.39 -5.04 21.25
C PRO A 141 -10.08 -4.41 21.75
N MET A 142 -9.56 -3.45 20.99
CA MET A 142 -8.28 -2.80 21.26
C MET A 142 -8.23 -1.45 20.57
N ASP A 143 -7.74 -0.43 21.30
CA ASP A 143 -7.26 0.80 20.69
C ASP A 143 -5.77 0.67 20.40
N VAL A 144 -5.34 1.01 19.17
CA VAL A 144 -3.92 0.94 18.78
C VAL A 144 -3.07 2.05 19.41
N LEU A 145 -3.73 3.02 20.06
CA LEU A 145 -3.09 4.05 20.86
C LEU A 145 -2.80 3.61 22.30
N ASP A 146 -3.36 2.47 22.75
CA ASP A 146 -3.10 1.92 24.08
C ASP A 146 -1.82 1.05 24.05
N PHE A 147 -0.68 1.74 24.00
CA PHE A 147 0.64 1.10 23.85
C PHE A 147 0.96 0.14 25.01
N ASP A 148 0.50 0.44 26.22
CA ASP A 148 0.73 -0.41 27.39
C ASP A 148 -0.09 -1.71 27.32
N TYR A 149 -1.26 -1.68 26.68
CA TYR A 149 -2.10 -2.86 26.50
C TYR A 149 -1.59 -3.85 25.44
N HIS A 150 -0.74 -3.41 24.50
CA HIS A 150 -0.29 -4.25 23.38
C HIS A 150 0.32 -5.59 23.82
N LYS A 151 1.15 -5.61 24.87
CA LYS A 151 1.73 -6.86 25.39
C LYS A 151 0.67 -7.82 25.93
N LYS A 152 -0.33 -7.28 26.63
CA LYS A 152 -1.46 -8.06 27.16
C LYS A 152 -2.36 -8.59 26.03
N ALA A 153 -2.57 -7.78 24.99
CA ALA A 153 -3.29 -8.19 23.79
C ALA A 153 -2.59 -9.35 23.07
N VAL A 154 -1.25 -9.26 22.91
CA VAL A 154 -0.44 -10.37 22.37
C VAL A 154 -0.62 -11.63 23.21
N GLN A 155 -0.51 -11.52 24.54
CA GLN A 155 -0.69 -12.68 25.42
C GLN A 155 -2.08 -13.31 25.26
N SER A 156 -3.13 -12.50 25.14
CA SER A 156 -4.50 -13.00 24.93
C SER A 156 -4.63 -13.82 23.63
N VAL A 157 -3.97 -13.37 22.55
CA VAL A 157 -3.93 -14.10 21.29
C VAL A 157 -3.12 -15.39 21.42
N LEU A 158 -2.00 -15.36 22.13
CA LEU A 158 -1.17 -16.54 22.37
C LEU A 158 -1.86 -17.55 23.29
N ASP A 159 -2.61 -17.11 24.29
CA ASP A 159 -3.37 -18.01 25.16
C ASP A 159 -4.44 -18.77 24.37
N HIS A 160 -5.10 -18.08 23.44
CA HIS A 160 -6.17 -18.62 22.60
C HIS A 160 -5.65 -19.51 21.46
N PHE A 161 -4.71 -19.01 20.64
CA PHE A 161 -4.26 -19.69 19.42
C PHE A 161 -2.86 -20.32 19.51
N LYS A 162 -2.12 -20.09 20.60
CA LYS A 162 -0.70 -20.49 20.79
C LYS A 162 0.30 -19.87 19.82
N LYS A 163 -0.17 -19.13 18.81
CA LYS A 163 0.68 -18.51 17.79
C LYS A 163 0.01 -17.33 17.10
N ILE A 164 0.84 -16.45 16.54
CA ILE A 164 0.47 -15.41 15.57
C ILE A 164 1.30 -15.68 14.32
N ASP A 165 0.67 -16.05 13.21
CA ASP A 165 1.39 -16.30 11.95
C ASP A 165 1.56 -15.00 11.14
N ILE A 166 0.54 -14.15 11.12
CA ILE A 166 0.50 -12.93 10.33
C ILE A 166 -0.09 -11.80 11.18
N LEU A 167 0.58 -10.65 11.26
CA LEU A 167 0.05 -9.42 11.84
C LEU A 167 -0.24 -8.42 10.71
N VAL A 168 -1.50 -8.03 10.56
CA VAL A 168 -1.98 -7.01 9.61
C VAL A 168 -2.24 -5.70 10.35
N ASN A 169 -1.24 -4.83 10.33
CA ASN A 169 -1.30 -3.45 10.79
C ASN A 169 -2.10 -2.60 9.79
N ASN A 170 -3.43 -2.62 9.91
CA ASN A 170 -4.35 -1.92 9.02
C ASN A 170 -5.07 -0.72 9.66
N ALA A 171 -5.18 -0.66 11.00
CA ALA A 171 -5.75 0.50 11.68
C ALA A 171 -5.05 1.79 11.26
N GLY A 172 -5.84 2.84 11.04
CA GLY A 172 -5.29 4.14 10.66
C GLY A 172 -6.36 5.20 10.43
N LYS A 173 -5.91 6.44 10.33
CA LYS A 173 -6.74 7.63 10.09
C LYS A 173 -6.16 8.45 8.95
N SER A 174 -7.05 9.02 8.14
CA SER A 174 -6.67 9.94 7.07
C SER A 174 -6.91 11.39 7.49
N GLN A 175 -6.41 12.34 6.69
CA GLN A 175 -6.48 13.77 6.97
C GLN A 175 -6.86 14.55 5.69
N ARG A 176 -7.71 15.59 5.83
CA ARG A 176 -8.21 16.47 4.76
C ARG A 176 -8.25 17.93 5.24
N ALA A 177 -7.25 18.72 4.87
CA ALA A 177 -7.26 20.18 5.02
C ALA A 177 -6.10 20.78 4.24
N VAL A 178 -6.20 22.04 3.84
CA VAL A 178 -5.08 22.74 3.20
C VAL A 178 -3.90 22.85 4.15
N TRP A 179 -2.69 22.90 3.59
CA TRP A 179 -1.44 22.75 4.34
C TRP A 179 -1.30 23.74 5.52
N SER A 180 -1.75 24.99 5.33
CA SER A 180 -1.67 26.07 6.30
C SER A 180 -2.67 25.96 7.46
N GLU A 181 -3.71 25.13 7.32
CA GLU A 181 -4.78 25.00 8.31
C GLU A 181 -4.59 23.80 9.25
N VAL A 182 -3.59 22.96 8.98
CA VAL A 182 -3.32 21.76 9.79
C VAL A 182 -2.58 22.15 11.07
N GLN A 183 -3.25 21.97 12.20
CA GLN A 183 -2.68 22.11 13.53
C GLN A 183 -1.67 20.99 13.80
N LEU A 184 -0.63 21.30 14.57
CA LEU A 184 0.40 20.32 14.93
C LEU A 184 -0.17 19.14 15.74
N ASP A 185 -1.23 19.35 16.52
CA ASP A 185 -1.88 18.27 17.26
C ASP A 185 -2.55 17.24 16.35
N VAL A 186 -3.04 17.67 15.17
CA VAL A 186 -3.51 16.73 14.13
C VAL A 186 -2.33 15.95 13.55
N ASP A 187 -1.16 16.59 13.36
CA ASP A 187 0.05 15.87 12.95
C ASP A 187 0.43 14.80 13.99
N ARG A 188 0.43 15.14 15.29
CA ARG A 188 0.72 14.20 16.39
C ARG A 188 -0.26 13.03 16.40
N GLU A 189 -1.57 13.31 16.42
CA GLU A 189 -2.62 12.28 16.43
C GLU A 189 -2.47 11.31 15.26
N ILE A 190 -2.23 11.83 14.06
CA ILE A 190 -2.08 11.01 12.85
C ILE A 190 -0.80 10.17 12.90
N PHE A 191 0.30 10.68 13.47
CA PHE A 191 1.54 9.90 13.65
C PHE A 191 1.40 8.83 14.74
N GLU A 192 0.74 9.14 15.85
CA GLU A 192 0.50 8.16 16.90
C GLU A 192 -0.31 6.98 16.38
N ILE A 193 -1.40 7.23 15.65
CA ILE A 193 -2.24 6.14 15.13
C ILE A 193 -1.63 5.40 13.95
N ASN A 194 -1.07 6.10 12.96
CA ASN A 194 -0.60 5.47 11.72
C ASN A 194 0.83 4.95 11.81
N VAL A 195 1.65 5.44 12.76
CA VAL A 195 3.08 5.11 12.87
C VAL A 195 3.38 4.43 14.20
N LEU A 196 3.15 5.10 15.33
CA LEU A 196 3.56 4.56 16.63
C LEU A 196 2.70 3.36 17.07
N GLY A 197 1.40 3.35 16.76
CA GLY A 197 0.52 2.21 16.97
C GLY A 197 1.03 0.93 16.32
N PRO A 198 1.21 0.88 14.98
CA PRO A 198 1.72 -0.32 14.33
C PRO A 198 3.17 -0.66 14.71
N VAL A 199 4.03 0.33 15.00
CA VAL A 199 5.40 0.09 15.50
C VAL A 199 5.36 -0.58 16.88
N SER A 200 4.60 -0.04 17.82
CA SER A 200 4.46 -0.55 19.18
C SER A 200 3.86 -1.96 19.20
N LEU A 201 2.78 -2.20 18.43
CA LEU A 201 2.18 -3.53 18.34
C LEU A 201 3.13 -4.54 17.70
N THR A 202 3.86 -4.14 16.65
CA THR A 202 4.89 -4.98 16.04
C THR A 202 5.98 -5.32 17.04
N GLN A 203 6.46 -4.35 17.82
CA GLN A 203 7.45 -4.58 18.87
C GLN A 203 6.98 -5.61 19.90
N ALA A 204 5.69 -5.61 20.25
CA ALA A 204 5.11 -6.58 21.17
C ALA A 204 4.98 -8.00 20.56
N VAL A 205 4.66 -8.12 19.26
CA VAL A 205 4.52 -9.40 18.54
C VAL A 205 5.88 -10.00 18.15
N LEU A 206 6.88 -9.17 17.92
CA LEU A 206 8.14 -9.58 17.30
C LEU A 206 8.91 -10.68 18.06
N PRO A 207 9.03 -10.65 19.41
CA PRO A 207 9.73 -11.71 20.15
C PRO A 207 9.17 -13.11 19.86
N HIS A 208 7.84 -13.25 19.79
CA HIS A 208 7.18 -14.50 19.45
C HIS A 208 7.51 -14.99 18.04
N MET A 209 7.53 -14.08 17.05
CA MET A 209 7.90 -14.42 15.67
C MET A 209 9.38 -14.80 15.55
N MET A 210 10.26 -14.12 16.28
CA MET A 210 11.69 -14.39 16.30
C MET A 210 12.01 -15.74 16.94
N GLU A 211 11.41 -16.06 18.08
CA GLU A 211 11.55 -17.36 18.75
C GLU A 211 11.15 -18.51 17.82
N ARG A 212 10.02 -18.35 17.11
CA ARG A 212 9.53 -19.34 16.15
C ARG A 212 10.28 -19.35 14.81
N LYS A 213 11.15 -18.36 14.56
CA LYS A 213 11.80 -18.13 13.26
C LYS A 213 10.80 -18.13 12.10
N GLN A 214 9.60 -17.60 12.35
CA GLN A 214 8.52 -17.58 11.39
C GLN A 214 7.52 -16.48 11.75
N GLY A 215 7.23 -15.62 10.78
CA GLY A 215 6.20 -14.61 10.90
C GLY A 215 6.02 -13.81 9.62
N HIS A 216 4.96 -13.02 9.57
CA HIS A 216 4.73 -12.08 8.48
C HIS A 216 4.07 -10.81 9.03
N LEU A 217 4.75 -9.68 8.88
CA LEU A 217 4.21 -8.36 9.19
C LEU A 217 3.65 -7.75 7.91
N VAL A 218 2.39 -7.35 7.94
CA VAL A 218 1.70 -6.70 6.84
C VAL A 218 1.30 -5.31 7.29
N VAL A 219 1.73 -4.29 6.57
CA VAL A 219 1.54 -2.89 6.96
C VAL A 219 0.75 -2.18 5.89
N MET A 220 -0.43 -1.68 6.27
CA MET A 220 -1.27 -0.89 5.38
C MET A 220 -0.74 0.54 5.31
N SER A 221 0.05 0.81 4.26
CA SER A 221 0.47 2.16 3.92
C SER A 221 -0.57 2.81 2.97
N SER A 222 -0.12 3.52 1.94
CA SER A 222 -0.93 4.14 0.90
C SER A 222 -0.02 4.62 -0.23
N LEU A 223 -0.56 4.84 -1.42
CA LEU A 223 0.15 5.63 -2.44
C LEU A 223 0.48 7.05 -1.97
N ALA A 224 -0.22 7.58 -0.97
CA ALA A 224 0.17 8.83 -0.29
C ALA A 224 1.44 8.70 0.58
N GLY A 225 1.91 7.47 0.83
CA GLY A 225 3.21 7.17 1.45
C GLY A 225 4.37 7.11 0.45
N ILE A 226 4.07 7.32 -0.84
CA ILE A 226 5.02 7.32 -1.96
C ILE A 226 4.96 8.68 -2.69
N LEU A 227 3.76 9.23 -2.81
CA LEU A 227 3.45 10.45 -3.52
C LEU A 227 3.06 11.58 -2.56
N GLY A 228 3.45 12.80 -2.90
CA GLY A 228 2.90 14.01 -2.28
C GLY A 228 1.48 14.26 -2.75
N VAL A 229 0.50 14.23 -1.82
CA VAL A 229 -0.91 14.43 -2.14
C VAL A 229 -1.42 15.72 -1.48
N PRO A 230 -1.90 16.71 -2.25
CA PRO A 230 -2.47 17.94 -1.71
C PRO A 230 -3.57 17.67 -0.69
N GLY A 231 -3.59 18.50 0.36
CA GLY A 231 -4.55 18.41 1.44
C GLY A 231 -4.41 17.17 2.34
N SER A 232 -3.21 16.59 2.42
CA SER A 232 -2.94 15.34 3.16
C SER A 232 -1.69 15.41 4.03
N ARG A 233 -1.29 16.61 4.48
CA ARG A 233 0.00 16.87 5.13
C ARG A 233 0.40 15.78 6.12
N SER A 234 -0.38 15.61 7.18
CA SER A 234 -0.12 14.65 8.26
C SER A 234 -0.17 13.22 7.76
N TYR A 235 -1.13 12.92 6.89
CA TYR A 235 -1.34 11.59 6.34
C TYR A 235 -0.17 11.14 5.45
N CYS A 236 0.26 11.97 4.50
CA CYS A 236 1.42 11.71 3.66
C CYS A 236 2.68 11.49 4.50
N GLY A 237 2.94 12.38 5.47
CA GLY A 237 4.08 12.25 6.39
C GLY A 237 4.06 10.91 7.12
N SER A 238 2.93 10.56 7.75
CA SER A 238 2.79 9.30 8.49
C SER A 238 2.95 8.05 7.60
N LYS A 239 2.43 8.08 6.36
CA LYS A 239 2.52 6.95 5.43
C LYS A 239 3.89 6.79 4.78
N HIS A 240 4.68 7.86 4.65
CA HIS A 240 6.11 7.74 4.31
C HIS A 240 6.92 7.21 5.50
N ALA A 241 6.61 7.67 6.72
CA ALA A 241 7.33 7.26 7.92
C ALA A 241 7.28 5.74 8.14
N VAL A 242 6.10 5.11 7.98
CA VAL A 242 5.98 3.65 8.13
C VAL A 242 6.82 2.86 7.13
N HIS A 243 7.11 3.38 5.94
CA HIS A 243 8.04 2.71 5.02
C HIS A 243 9.43 2.64 5.67
N GLY A 244 9.95 3.78 6.14
CA GLY A 244 11.25 3.84 6.81
C GLY A 244 11.37 2.92 8.03
N TYR A 245 10.35 2.90 8.91
CA TYR A 245 10.35 2.02 10.09
C TYR A 245 10.41 0.53 9.71
N PHE A 246 9.56 0.11 8.79
CA PHE A 246 9.41 -1.32 8.46
C PHE A 246 10.48 -1.81 7.46
N ASP A 247 11.01 -0.94 6.61
CA ASP A 247 12.17 -1.26 5.78
C ASP A 247 13.45 -1.35 6.62
N SER A 248 13.62 -0.48 7.63
CA SER A 248 14.71 -0.61 8.61
C SER A 248 14.62 -1.96 9.33
N LEU A 249 13.44 -2.28 9.88
CA LEU A 249 13.22 -3.57 10.55
C LEU A 249 13.51 -4.75 9.62
N ARG A 250 13.14 -4.67 8.32
CA ARG A 250 13.42 -5.74 7.35
C ARG A 250 14.91 -6.07 7.26
N THR A 251 15.80 -5.09 7.40
CA THR A 251 17.25 -5.33 7.38
C THR A 251 17.77 -6.09 8.60
N GLU A 252 17.01 -6.11 9.70
CA GLU A 252 17.37 -6.78 10.96
C GLU A 252 16.84 -8.23 11.03
N LEU A 253 15.69 -8.53 10.40
CA LEU A 253 14.95 -9.79 10.63
C LEU A 253 15.42 -11.02 9.83
N GLY A 254 16.42 -10.87 8.94
CA GLY A 254 16.89 -11.96 8.08
C GLY A 254 15.75 -12.57 7.22
N ASN A 255 15.89 -13.85 6.84
CA ASN A 255 14.96 -14.52 5.91
C ASN A 255 13.75 -15.21 6.59
N ASN A 256 13.58 -15.05 7.91
CA ASN A 256 12.61 -15.84 8.69
C ASN A 256 11.27 -15.12 8.89
N ILE A 257 11.25 -13.79 8.82
CA ILE A 257 10.06 -12.97 9.02
C ILE A 257 9.90 -12.05 7.82
N ASP A 258 8.77 -12.17 7.12
CA ASP A 258 8.49 -11.32 5.96
C ASP A 258 7.85 -10.00 6.39
N ILE A 259 8.06 -8.96 5.58
CA ILE A 259 7.40 -7.66 5.75
C ILE A 259 6.81 -7.22 4.41
N THR A 260 5.49 -7.06 4.35
CA THR A 260 4.75 -6.58 3.17
C THR A 260 4.13 -5.20 3.41
N LEU A 261 4.53 -4.22 2.62
CA LEU A 261 3.90 -2.90 2.56
C LEU A 261 2.80 -2.91 1.48
N ILE A 262 1.56 -2.65 1.89
CA ILE A 262 0.43 -2.52 0.95
C ILE A 262 0.13 -1.04 0.79
N CYS A 263 0.16 -0.53 -0.44
CA CYS A 263 -0.04 0.87 -0.74
C CYS A 263 -1.28 1.09 -1.62
N PRO A 264 -2.49 1.17 -1.02
CA PRO A 264 -3.69 1.49 -1.76
C PRO A 264 -3.73 2.96 -2.21
N GLY A 265 -4.31 3.19 -3.40
CA GLY A 265 -4.79 4.49 -3.84
C GLY A 265 -6.20 4.79 -3.31
N PRO A 266 -7.05 5.50 -4.08
CA PRO A 266 -8.45 5.72 -3.70
C PRO A 266 -9.26 4.42 -3.70
N VAL A 267 -9.78 4.06 -2.54
CA VAL A 267 -10.64 2.88 -2.31
C VAL A 267 -11.89 3.35 -1.58
N PHE A 268 -13.05 2.76 -1.91
CA PHE A 268 -14.27 2.99 -1.14
C PHE A 268 -14.09 2.55 0.32
N SER A 269 -14.32 3.44 1.28
CA SER A 269 -14.29 3.10 2.71
C SER A 269 -14.81 4.24 3.58
N ASN A 270 -15.17 3.91 4.82
CA ASN A 270 -15.55 4.89 5.85
C ASN A 270 -14.36 5.76 6.29
N LEU A 271 -13.13 5.47 5.86
CA LEU A 271 -11.93 6.23 6.20
C LEU A 271 -12.04 7.71 5.80
N PHE A 272 -12.78 8.01 4.73
CA PHE A 272 -12.99 9.40 4.30
C PHE A 272 -13.96 10.15 5.21
N GLN A 273 -15.07 9.51 5.59
CA GLN A 273 -16.03 10.08 6.53
C GLN A 273 -15.37 10.40 7.89
N HIS A 274 -14.47 9.52 8.35
CA HIS A 274 -13.73 9.66 9.60
C HIS A 274 -12.34 10.32 9.45
N ALA A 275 -12.05 10.95 8.30
CA ALA A 275 -10.80 11.67 8.13
C ALA A 275 -10.78 12.93 9.01
N ALA A 276 -9.63 13.21 9.64
CA ALA A 276 -9.41 14.46 10.38
C ALA A 276 -9.43 15.67 9.43
N THR A 277 -9.87 16.83 9.92
CA THR A 277 -9.73 18.10 9.20
C THR A 277 -8.36 18.73 9.46
N GLY A 278 -8.28 20.06 9.54
CA GLY A 278 -7.10 20.79 10.02
C GLY A 278 -7.09 20.98 11.53
N LYS A 279 -8.22 20.72 12.20
CA LYS A 279 -8.39 20.92 13.64
C LYS A 279 -8.61 19.59 14.35
N GLN A 280 -8.06 19.47 15.56
CA GLN A 280 -8.21 18.27 16.36
C GLN A 280 -9.68 18.03 16.73
N GLY A 281 -10.13 16.77 16.71
CA GLY A 281 -11.50 16.39 17.04
C GLY A 281 -12.53 16.63 15.93
N GLU A 282 -12.21 17.41 14.90
CA GLU A 282 -13.10 17.62 13.76
C GLU A 282 -12.90 16.54 12.68
N LEU A 283 -14.02 16.07 12.12
CA LEU A 283 -14.07 15.07 11.06
C LEU A 283 -14.69 15.66 9.80
N VAL A 284 -14.27 15.16 8.63
CA VAL A 284 -14.86 15.55 7.34
C VAL A 284 -16.36 15.24 7.27
N GLY A 285 -16.81 14.12 7.84
CA GLY A 285 -18.23 13.78 8.00
C GLY A 285 -19.00 13.45 6.72
N ARG A 286 -18.40 13.61 5.54
CA ARG A 286 -19.01 13.31 4.24
C ARG A 286 -18.85 11.82 3.88
N ASN A 287 -19.93 11.21 3.42
CA ASN A 287 -19.90 9.88 2.78
C ASN A 287 -19.41 9.96 1.32
N MET A 288 -18.76 8.89 0.86
CA MET A 288 -18.42 8.74 -0.56
C MET A 288 -19.68 8.43 -1.37
N GLU A 289 -19.74 8.93 -2.60
CA GLU A 289 -20.81 8.61 -3.55
C GLU A 289 -20.40 7.47 -4.48
N ASN A 290 -21.34 6.59 -4.86
CA ASN A 290 -21.06 5.47 -5.78
C ASN A 290 -20.62 5.92 -7.18
N SER A 291 -20.85 7.20 -7.53
CA SER A 291 -20.38 7.83 -8.76
C SER A 291 -18.87 8.13 -8.76
N GLU A 292 -18.21 8.11 -7.59
CA GLU A 292 -16.78 8.40 -7.46
C GLU A 292 -15.93 7.26 -8.06
N LYS A 293 -14.92 7.61 -8.86
CA LYS A 293 -13.94 6.70 -9.45
C LYS A 293 -12.96 6.20 -8.39
N ARG A 294 -13.33 5.12 -7.71
CA ARG A 294 -12.50 4.45 -6.70
C ARG A 294 -12.53 2.93 -6.92
N MET A 295 -11.49 2.26 -6.46
CA MET A 295 -11.49 0.81 -6.39
C MET A 295 -12.49 0.33 -5.31
N SER A 296 -13.17 -0.79 -5.55
CA SER A 296 -13.96 -1.44 -4.52
C SER A 296 -13.08 -1.95 -3.37
N THR A 297 -13.62 -1.90 -2.15
CA THR A 297 -12.95 -2.41 -0.95
C THR A 297 -12.60 -3.89 -1.08
N GLU A 298 -13.51 -4.66 -1.66
CA GLU A 298 -13.34 -6.09 -1.91
C GLU A 298 -12.17 -6.37 -2.85
N ARG A 299 -12.06 -5.63 -3.97
CA ARG A 299 -10.95 -5.82 -4.91
C ARG A 299 -9.61 -5.45 -4.28
N CYS A 300 -9.57 -4.36 -3.51
CA CYS A 300 -8.37 -3.96 -2.77
C CYS A 300 -7.96 -5.03 -1.74
N ALA A 301 -8.92 -5.59 -1.00
CA ALA A 301 -8.67 -6.65 -0.03
C ALA A 301 -8.19 -7.96 -0.68
N TYR A 302 -8.79 -8.35 -1.81
CA TYR A 302 -8.33 -9.50 -2.58
C TYR A 302 -6.87 -9.35 -3.02
N LEU A 303 -6.53 -8.20 -3.64
CA LEU A 303 -5.16 -7.90 -4.07
C LEU A 303 -4.18 -7.84 -2.89
N SER A 304 -4.65 -7.35 -1.73
CA SER A 304 -3.90 -7.39 -0.48
C SER A 304 -3.58 -8.83 -0.06
N CYS A 305 -4.58 -9.73 -0.08
CA CYS A 305 -4.39 -11.14 0.26
C CYS A 305 -3.45 -11.86 -0.72
N VAL A 306 -3.51 -11.53 -2.03
CA VAL A 306 -2.54 -12.03 -3.03
C VAL A 306 -1.12 -11.62 -2.66
N ALA A 307 -0.90 -10.35 -2.26
CA ALA A 307 0.40 -9.86 -1.84
C ALA A 307 0.92 -10.59 -0.59
N ILE A 308 0.03 -10.83 0.38
CA ILE A 308 0.33 -11.60 1.61
C ILE A 308 0.73 -13.04 1.27
N ALA A 309 -0.09 -13.75 0.48
CA ALA A 309 0.18 -15.13 0.07
C ALA A 309 1.52 -15.30 -0.66
N ASN A 310 1.92 -14.27 -1.41
CA ASN A 310 3.16 -14.26 -2.18
C ASN A 310 4.34 -13.56 -1.47
N ARG A 311 4.17 -13.12 -0.21
CA ARG A 311 5.23 -12.47 0.61
C ARG A 311 5.91 -11.32 -0.14
N MET A 312 5.11 -10.48 -0.79
CA MET A 312 5.65 -9.37 -1.59
C MET A 312 6.20 -8.26 -0.69
N TYR A 313 7.32 -7.62 -1.05
CA TYR A 313 7.88 -6.55 -0.22
C TYR A 313 7.00 -5.29 -0.19
N GLU A 314 6.55 -4.86 -1.36
CA GLU A 314 5.71 -3.69 -1.54
C GLU A 314 4.76 -3.89 -2.72
N VAL A 315 3.51 -3.47 -2.58
CA VAL A 315 2.51 -3.53 -3.65
C VAL A 315 1.71 -2.23 -3.75
N TRP A 316 1.37 -1.85 -4.98
CA TRP A 316 0.55 -0.68 -5.27
C TRP A 316 -0.80 -1.14 -5.76
N VAL A 317 -1.87 -0.69 -5.13
CA VAL A 317 -3.24 -1.15 -5.41
C VAL A 317 -4.09 0.06 -5.77
N SER A 318 -4.19 0.36 -7.06
CA SER A 318 -4.88 1.56 -7.54
C SER A 318 -5.24 1.46 -9.02
N GLN A 319 -6.32 2.11 -9.40
CA GLN A 319 -6.72 2.29 -10.79
C GLN A 319 -5.95 3.44 -11.44
N ASN A 320 -5.91 3.44 -12.77
CA ASN A 320 -5.42 4.59 -13.53
C ASN A 320 -6.37 5.80 -13.41
N PRO A 321 -5.86 7.04 -13.45
CA PRO A 321 -4.48 7.44 -13.79
C PRO A 321 -3.48 7.44 -12.62
N ILE A 322 -3.92 7.17 -11.39
CA ILE A 322 -3.07 7.32 -10.20
C ILE A 322 -1.94 6.28 -10.19
N LEU A 323 -2.22 5.04 -10.58
CA LEU A 323 -1.20 4.01 -10.71
C LEU A 323 -0.10 4.44 -11.71
N PHE A 324 -0.48 4.89 -12.91
CA PHE A 324 0.46 5.40 -13.90
C PHE A 324 1.30 6.59 -13.40
N MET A 325 0.67 7.55 -12.71
CA MET A 325 1.39 8.66 -12.08
C MET A 325 2.39 8.19 -11.02
N THR A 326 2.07 7.11 -10.31
CA THR A 326 2.98 6.48 -9.34
C THR A 326 4.24 5.97 -10.02
N TYR A 327 4.08 5.22 -11.12
CA TYR A 327 5.20 4.75 -11.93
C TYR A 327 6.09 5.91 -12.41
N ILE A 328 5.51 6.94 -13.03
CA ILE A 328 6.32 8.07 -13.51
C ILE A 328 7.06 8.73 -12.35
N THR A 329 6.40 8.96 -11.22
CA THR A 329 7.01 9.68 -10.09
C THR A 329 8.17 8.92 -9.45
N ILE A 330 8.11 7.58 -9.42
CA ILE A 330 9.21 6.76 -8.88
C ILE A 330 10.36 6.64 -9.88
N PHE A 331 10.06 6.33 -11.14
CA PHE A 331 11.11 6.06 -12.15
C PHE A 331 11.71 7.34 -12.74
N LEU A 332 10.95 8.44 -12.78
CA LEU A 332 11.35 9.73 -13.34
C LEU A 332 10.91 10.87 -12.40
N PRO A 333 11.55 11.01 -11.22
CA PRO A 333 11.06 11.90 -10.16
C PRO A 333 10.91 13.35 -10.57
N ASP A 334 11.86 13.90 -11.35
CA ASP A 334 11.76 15.28 -11.83
C ASP A 334 10.61 15.47 -12.82
N VAL A 335 10.40 14.48 -13.69
CA VAL A 335 9.28 14.49 -14.65
C VAL A 335 7.94 14.34 -13.93
N GLY A 336 7.85 13.41 -12.97
CA GLY A 336 6.63 13.19 -12.18
C GLY A 336 6.27 14.41 -11.34
N LYS A 337 7.25 15.03 -10.67
CA LYS A 337 7.04 16.27 -9.90
C LYS A 337 6.66 17.44 -10.82
N TRP A 338 7.29 17.56 -11.98
CA TRP A 338 6.92 18.56 -12.97
C TRP A 338 5.48 18.35 -13.48
N LEU A 339 5.09 17.13 -13.85
CA LEU A 339 3.71 16.81 -14.27
C LEU A 339 2.70 17.12 -13.15
N ALA A 340 3.00 16.73 -11.91
CA ALA A 340 2.14 17.03 -10.77
C ALA A 340 1.96 18.54 -10.57
N SER A 341 3.03 19.33 -10.77
CA SER A 341 2.96 20.80 -10.71
C SER A 341 2.06 21.41 -11.80
N LYS A 342 1.98 20.78 -12.98
CA LYS A 342 1.14 21.23 -14.11
C LYS A 342 -0.33 20.85 -13.97
N ILE A 343 -0.62 19.68 -13.41
CA ILE A 343 -2.00 19.24 -13.12
C ILE A 343 -2.68 20.20 -12.13
N GLY A 344 -1.91 20.77 -11.19
CA GLY A 344 -2.40 21.71 -10.19
C GLY A 344 -3.17 21.03 -9.05
N ALA A 345 -3.16 21.68 -7.87
CA ALA A 345 -3.71 21.09 -6.64
C ALA A 345 -5.21 20.72 -6.76
N LYS A 346 -6.00 21.54 -7.46
CA LYS A 346 -7.45 21.33 -7.62
C LYS A 346 -7.77 20.04 -8.38
N GLN A 347 -7.05 19.77 -9.47
CA GLN A 347 -7.28 18.57 -10.28
C GLN A 347 -6.76 17.32 -9.55
N PHE A 348 -5.65 17.44 -8.81
CA PHE A 348 -5.15 16.35 -7.97
C PHE A 348 -6.14 15.98 -6.86
N LEU A 349 -6.74 16.98 -6.21
CA LEU A 349 -7.78 16.77 -5.19
C LEU A 349 -9.00 16.06 -5.78
N LYS A 350 -9.43 16.43 -7.01
CA LYS A 350 -10.51 15.70 -7.70
C LYS A 350 -10.17 14.22 -7.89
N MET A 351 -8.98 13.91 -8.42
CA MET A 351 -8.54 12.50 -8.61
C MET A 351 -8.51 11.73 -7.29
N ARG A 352 -8.03 12.35 -6.20
CA ARG A 352 -8.02 11.75 -4.85
C ARG A 352 -9.44 11.49 -4.32
N GLU A 353 -10.36 12.38 -4.63
CA GLU A 353 -11.77 12.29 -4.27
C GLU A 353 -12.58 11.40 -5.23
N GLY A 354 -11.95 10.83 -6.27
CA GLY A 354 -12.65 10.03 -7.28
C GLY A 354 -13.57 10.85 -8.18
N LYS A 355 -13.36 12.16 -8.31
CA LYS A 355 -14.17 13.07 -9.13
C LYS A 355 -13.63 13.25 -10.54
#